data_AF-A0A2V4DMA0-F1
#
_entry.id   AF-A0A2V4DMA0-F1
#
_cell.length_a   1.000
_cell.length_b   1.000
_cell.length_c   1.000
_cell.angle_alpha   90.00
_cell.angle_beta   90.00
_cell.angle_gamma   90.00
#
_symmetry.space_group_name_H-M   'P 1'
#
loop_
_entity.id
_entity.type
_entity.pdbx_description
1 polymer ?
#
loop_
_entity_poly.entity_id
_entity_poly.type
_entity_poly.pdbx_seq_one_letter_code
_entity_poly.pdbx_strand_id
1 'polypeptide(L)'
;MRINCGLQVIERLLLSKLAHFKDKYPDIQFEFISNNRFVDIVAKGFDVGIRFGSGVAEDMVAFCISQPMKMAVVATADYFQKKDFLARYKS
;
A
#
# COMPACT_ATOMS: atom_id res chain seq x y z
N MET A 1 -12.50 13.22 -4.01
CA MET A 1 -11.25 12.65 -4.54
C MET A 1 -11.25 11.14 -4.32
N ARG A 2 -11.01 10.37 -5.37
CA ARG A 2 -11.08 8.91 -5.39
C ARG A 2 -9.66 8.34 -5.43
N ILE A 3 -9.28 7.61 -4.39
CA ILE A 3 -7.94 7.05 -4.22
C ILE A 3 -8.02 5.53 -4.28
N ASN A 4 -7.28 4.93 -5.21
CA ASN A 4 -7.12 3.48 -5.25
C ASN A 4 -5.82 3.08 -4.55
N CYS A 5 -5.89 2.33 -3.45
CA CYS A 5 -4.70 1.90 -2.71
C CYS A 5 -4.97 0.66 -1.87
N GLY A 6 -3.93 -0.13 -1.57
CA GLY A 6 -4.07 -1.31 -0.72
C GLY A 6 -4.42 -0.93 0.73
N LEU A 7 -5.26 -1.74 1.38
CA LEU A 7 -5.78 -1.47 2.74
C LEU A 7 -4.68 -1.09 3.76
N GLN A 8 -3.56 -1.80 3.75
CA GLN A 8 -2.43 -1.53 4.65
C GLN A 8 -1.87 -0.10 4.49
N VAL A 9 -1.90 0.46 3.28
CA VAL A 9 -1.42 1.82 3.01
C VAL A 9 -2.41 2.85 3.56
N ILE A 10 -3.71 2.59 3.43
CA ILE A 10 -4.75 3.44 4.02
C ILE A 10 -4.51 3.57 5.52
N GLU A 11 -4.46 2.44 6.21
CA GLU A 11 -4.39 2.38 7.67
C GLU A 11 -3.06 2.91 8.23
N ARG A 12 -1.93 2.53 7.61
CA ARG A 12 -0.60 2.83 8.17
C ARG A 12 -0.01 4.15 7.70
N LEU A 13 -0.45 4.69 6.57
CA LEU A 13 0.17 5.87 5.97
C LEU A 13 -0.82 7.02 5.74
N LEU A 14 -2.02 6.74 5.22
CA LEU A 14 -2.92 7.80 4.76
C LEU A 14 -3.78 8.36 5.89
N LEU A 15 -4.39 7.52 6.74
CA LEU A 15 -5.33 7.99 7.77
C LEU A 15 -4.71 9.04 8.69
N SER A 16 -3.47 8.83 9.15
CA SER A 16 -2.77 9.78 10.02
C SER A 16 -2.51 11.14 9.35
N LYS A 17 -2.14 11.14 8.07
CA LYS A 17 -1.89 12.38 7.30
C LYS A 17 -3.19 13.09 6.92
N LEU A 18 -4.21 12.31 6.54
CA LEU A 18 -5.48 12.83 6.06
C LEU A 18 -6.38 13.33 7.18
N ALA A 19 -6.24 12.82 8.41
CA ALA A 19 -6.92 13.39 9.57
C ALA A 19 -6.57 14.88 9.72
N HIS A 20 -5.28 15.21 9.74
CA HIS A 20 -4.84 16.61 9.81
C HIS A 20 -5.24 17.43 8.58
N PHE A 21 -5.21 16.82 7.39
CA PHE A 21 -5.64 17.49 6.16
C PHE A 21 -7.13 17.83 6.18
N LYS A 22 -7.98 16.94 6.70
CA LYS A 22 -9.43 17.13 6.79
C LYS A 22 -9.79 18.31 7.68
N ASP A 23 -9.08 18.50 8.79
CA ASP A 23 -9.28 19.65 9.67
C ASP A 23 -9.04 20.98 8.94
N LYS A 24 -8.08 20.99 8.01
CA LYS A 24 -7.73 22.18 7.20
C LYS A 24 -8.64 22.36 5.98
N TYR A 25 -9.18 21.28 5.42
CA TYR A 25 -10.00 21.28 4.21
C TYR A 25 -11.25 20.39 4.39
N PRO A 26 -12.24 20.83 5.17
CA PRO A 26 -13.39 20.02 5.55
C PRO A 26 -14.29 19.63 4.37
N ASP A 27 -14.30 20.44 3.30
CA ASP A 27 -15.14 20.20 2.11
C ASP A 27 -14.57 19.12 1.19
N ILE A 28 -13.31 18.73 1.38
CA ILE A 28 -12.69 17.69 0.56
C ILE A 28 -13.11 16.31 1.08
N GLN A 29 -13.88 15.59 0.27
CA GLN A 29 -14.25 14.22 0.54
C GLN A 29 -13.28 13.23 -0.10
N PHE A 30 -12.86 12.24 0.70
CA PHE A 30 -12.00 11.15 0.27
C PHE A 30 -12.79 9.85 0.16
N GLU A 31 -12.72 9.21 -1.00
CA GLU A 31 -13.24 7.87 -1.23
C GLU A 31 -12.05 6.93 -1.45
N PHE A 32 -11.93 5.88 -0.62
CA PHE A 32 -10.88 4.89 -0.75
C PHE A 32 -11.43 3.60 -1.34
N ILE A 33 -10.78 3.11 -2.38
CA ILE A 33 -11.08 1.80 -2.96
C ILE A 33 -9.83 0.94 -2.85
N SER A 34 -9.94 -0.19 -2.16
CA SER A 34 -8.88 -1.18 -2.06
C SER A 34 -9.11 -2.30 -3.06
N ASN A 35 -8.38 -2.25 -4.18
CA ASN A 35 -8.34 -3.36 -5.13
C ASN A 35 -6.89 -3.85 -5.29
N ASN A 36 -6.65 -5.11 -4.95
CA ASN A 36 -5.32 -5.74 -5.06
C ASN A 36 -4.97 -6.15 -6.50
N ARG A 37 -5.89 -6.03 -7.46
CA ARG A 37 -5.59 -6.30 -8.87
C ARG A 37 -4.89 -5.10 -9.49
N PHE A 38 -4.00 -5.37 -10.46
CA PHE A 38 -3.41 -4.36 -11.35
C PHE A 38 -4.51 -3.84 -12.28
N VAL A 39 -5.42 -3.06 -11.71
CA VAL A 39 -6.52 -2.44 -12.44
C VAL A 39 -5.99 -1.12 -12.96
N ASP A 40 -6.13 -0.92 -14.26
CA ASP A 40 -5.95 0.38 -14.90
C ASP A 40 -6.78 1.42 -14.15
N ILE A 41 -6.08 2.26 -13.39
CA ILE A 41 -6.68 3.24 -12.47
C ILE A 41 -7.25 4.43 -13.24
N VAL A 42 -6.69 4.73 -14.42
CA VAL A 42 -7.15 5.83 -15.27
C VAL A 42 -8.50 5.48 -15.89
N ALA A 43 -8.63 4.27 -16.45
CA ALA A 43 -9.87 3.80 -17.06
C ALA A 43 -11.08 3.73 -16.08
N LYS A 44 -10.85 3.80 -14.76
CA LYS A 44 -11.90 3.75 -13.73
C LYS A 44 -12.21 5.10 -13.06
N GLY A 45 -11.63 6.19 -13.56
CA GLY A 45 -11.85 7.54 -13.05
C GLY A 45 -11.32 7.72 -11.62
N PHE A 46 -10.16 7.15 -11.32
CA PHE A 46 -9.43 7.45 -10.09
C PHE A 46 -8.56 8.69 -10.28
N ASP A 47 -8.53 9.54 -9.26
CA ASP A 47 -7.65 10.73 -9.25
C ASP A 47 -6.21 10.33 -8.90
N VAL A 48 -6.04 9.34 -8.01
CA VAL A 48 -4.74 8.90 -7.49
C VAL A 48 -4.70 7.38 -7.30
N GLY A 49 -3.59 6.76 -7.70
CA GLY A 49 -3.27 5.37 -7.37
C GLY A 49 -2.02 5.28 -6.50
N ILE A 50 -2.09 4.53 -5.40
CA ILE A 50 -0.92 4.22 -4.57
C ILE A 50 -0.63 2.72 -4.64
N ARG A 51 0.61 2.38 -4.98
CA ARG A 51 1.08 1.02 -5.24
C ARG A 51 2.48 0.81 -4.70
N PHE A 52 2.84 -0.45 -4.46
CA PHE A 52 4.22 -0.85 -4.20
C PHE A 52 4.95 -1.02 -5.55
N GLY A 53 6.16 -0.46 -5.65
CA GLY A 53 6.96 -0.49 -6.88
C GLY A 53 6.79 0.77 -7.74
N SER A 54 7.39 0.75 -8.93
CA SER A 54 7.50 1.90 -9.83
C SER A 54 6.54 1.85 -11.02
N GLY A 55 5.58 0.92 -11.04
CA GLY A 55 4.61 0.81 -12.13
C GLY A 55 3.60 1.97 -12.09
N VAL A 56 3.56 2.76 -13.16
CA VAL A 56 2.67 3.91 -13.34
C VAL A 56 1.87 3.69 -14.61
N ALA A 57 0.58 4.04 -14.58
CA ALA A 57 -0.25 4.01 -15.78
C ALA A 57 0.24 5.07 -16.80
N GLU A 58 -0.03 4.84 -18.08
CA GLU A 58 0.16 5.86 -19.11
C GLU A 58 -0.56 7.15 -18.70
N ASP A 59 0.07 8.31 -18.91
CA ASP A 59 -0.41 9.64 -18.51
C ASP A 59 -0.44 9.99 -17.01
N MET A 60 0.18 9.19 -16.14
CA MET A 60 0.34 9.54 -14.71
C MET A 60 1.79 9.89 -14.33
N VAL A 61 1.93 10.77 -13.34
CA VAL A 61 3.23 11.11 -12.72
C VAL A 61 3.36 10.41 -11.38
N ALA A 62 4.46 9.68 -11.16
CA ALA A 62 4.75 9.04 -9.88
C ALA A 62 5.53 9.92 -8.91
N PHE A 63 5.14 9.85 -7.65
CA PHE A 63 5.86 10.42 -6.51
C PHE A 63 6.06 9.38 -5.42
N CYS A 64 7.22 9.38 -4.77
CA CYS A 64 7.48 8.52 -3.62
C CYS A 64 6.94 9.17 -2.35
N ILE A 65 6.01 8.49 -1.65
CA ILE A 65 5.29 9.05 -0.49
C ILE A 65 5.70 8.43 0.86
N SER A 66 6.61 7.46 0.83
CA SER A 66 7.13 6.75 2.00
C SER A 66 8.60 6.34 1.80
N GLN A 67 9.25 5.94 2.88
CA GLN A 67 10.52 5.22 2.77
C GLN A 67 10.32 3.86 2.07
N PRO A 68 11.38 3.27 1.48
CA PRO A 68 11.34 1.93 0.93
C PRO A 68 10.86 0.92 1.98
N MET A 69 9.84 0.12 1.61
CA MET A 69 9.32 -0.90 2.50
C MET A 69 10.26 -2.11 2.53
N LYS A 70 10.68 -2.53 3.72
CA LYS A 70 11.50 -3.74 3.90
C LYS A 70 10.60 -4.95 4.02
N MET A 71 10.88 -5.98 3.22
CA MET A 71 10.18 -7.27 3.30
C MET A 71 10.95 -8.20 4.23
N ALA A 72 10.23 -8.90 5.10
CA ALA A 72 10.79 -9.90 6.00
C ALA A 72 9.93 -11.17 5.95
N VAL A 73 10.58 -12.34 5.97
CA VAL A 73 9.91 -13.62 6.17
C VAL A 73 9.72 -13.80 7.67
N VAL A 74 8.47 -13.98 8.10
CA VAL A 74 8.12 -14.17 9.51
C VAL A 74 7.27 -15.42 9.67
N ALA A 75 7.40 -16.08 10.83
CA ALA A 75 6.57 -17.22 11.21
C ALA A 75 6.44 -17.26 12.74
N THR A 76 5.55 -18.10 13.25
CA THR A 76 5.44 -18.36 14.69
C THR A 76 6.69 -19.09 15.20
N ALA A 77 7.02 -18.93 16.48
CA ALA A 77 8.16 -19.61 17.09
C ALA A 77 8.09 -21.13 16.89
N ASP A 78 6.91 -21.73 17.10
CA ASP A 78 6.66 -23.16 16.92
C ASP A 78 6.91 -23.62 15.47
N TYR A 79 6.64 -22.78 14.47
CA TYR A 79 6.91 -23.11 13.07
C TYR A 79 8.43 -23.22 12.81
N PHE A 80 9.23 -22.34 13.41
CA PHE A 80 10.69 -22.38 13.28
C PHE A 80 11.34 -23.55 14.00
N GLN A 81 10.69 -24.11 15.03
CA GLN A 81 11.17 -25.29 15.75
C GLN A 81 10.95 -26.61 14.98
N LYS A 82 10.14 -26.60 13.92
CA LYS A 82 9.96 -27.79 13.06
C LYS A 82 11.26 -28.05 12.30
N LYS A 83 11.77 -29.30 12.42
CA LYS A 83 13.07 -29.71 11.87
C LYS A 83 13.26 -29.40 10.38
N ASP A 84 12.18 -29.37 9.60
CA ASP A 84 12.21 -29.10 8.15
C ASP A 84 12.51 -27.64 7.80
N PHE A 85 12.25 -26.67 8.69
CA PHE A 85 12.53 -25.26 8.41
C PHE A 85 14.02 -24.94 8.55
N LEU A 86 14.66 -25.38 9.64
CA LEU A 86 16.07 -25.11 9.92
C LEU A 86 17.04 -25.81 8.95
N ALA A 87 16.64 -26.92 8.34
CA ALA A 87 17.43 -27.63 7.34
C ALA A 87 17.48 -26.91 5.97
N ARG A 88 16.44 -26.12 5.63
CA ARG A 88 16.27 -25.50 4.31
C ARG A 88 16.95 -24.13 4.13
N TYR A 89 17.33 -23.47 5.21
CA TYR A 89 17.90 -22.11 5.20
C TYR A 89 19.37 -22.03 5.68
N LYS A 90 20.03 -23.19 5.87
CA LYS A 90 21.44 -23.28 6.28
C LYS A 90 22.44 -23.50 5.12
N SER A 91 22.05 -23.25 3.87
CA SER A 91 22.93 -23.38 2.68
C SER A 91 23.30 -22.03 2.09
#